data_AF-A0A0S1YA16-F1
#
_entry.id   AF-A0A0S1YA16-F1
#
_cell.length_a   1.000
_cell.length_b   1.000
_cell.length_c   1.000
_cell.angle_alpha   90.00
_cell.angle_beta   90.00
_cell.angle_gamma   90.00
#
_symmetry.space_group_name_H-M   'P 1'
#
loop_
_entity.id
_entity.type
_entity.pdbx_description
1 polymer ?
#
loop_
_entity_poly.entity_id
_entity_poly.type
_entity_poly.pdbx_seq_one_letter_code
_entity_poly.pdbx_strand_id
1 'polypeptide(L)'
;MAAVLALGLYVSQAVAQESPVVSIKEFMFVPMSTTIKAGSTVTWKNLDDEAHSIIAEGGLFRSDALDQNGTFSFRFDKPGVYKVVCGLHPNMKETITVE
;
A
#
# COMPACT_ATOMS: atom_id res chain seq x y z
N MET A 1 42.77 -24.52 28.55
CA MET A 1 42.99 -23.57 27.45
C MET A 1 41.65 -23.31 26.79
N ALA A 2 41.32 -22.04 26.58
CA ALA A 2 39.98 -21.50 26.45
C ALA A 2 39.23 -21.92 25.17
N ALA A 3 37.93 -22.20 25.32
CA ALA A 3 36.98 -22.28 24.22
C ALA A 3 36.59 -20.86 23.79
N VAL A 4 36.87 -20.50 22.54
CA VAL A 4 36.48 -19.22 21.96
C VAL A 4 35.10 -19.41 21.34
N LEU A 5 34.06 -18.92 22.01
CA LEU A 5 32.72 -18.77 21.45
C LEU A 5 32.71 -17.50 20.60
N ALA A 6 32.78 -17.66 19.27
CA ALA A 6 32.56 -16.56 18.35
C ALA A 6 31.06 -16.23 18.32
N LEU A 7 30.67 -15.10 18.93
CA LEU A 7 29.35 -14.51 18.71
C LEU A 7 29.30 -13.96 17.27
N GLY A 8 28.61 -14.67 16.39
CA GLY A 8 28.24 -14.15 15.08
C GLY A 8 27.23 -13.00 15.25
N LEU A 9 27.66 -11.78 14.97
CA LEU A 9 26.76 -10.64 14.80
C LEU A 9 25.95 -10.84 13.52
N TYR A 10 24.69 -11.26 13.66
CA TYR A 10 23.74 -11.21 12.56
C TYR A 10 23.33 -9.76 12.33
N VAL A 11 23.95 -9.11 11.35
CA VAL A 11 23.44 -7.84 10.82
C VAL A 11 22.15 -8.16 10.08
N SER A 12 20.99 -7.86 10.69
CA SER A 12 19.72 -7.85 9.94
C SER A 12 19.83 -6.76 8.89
N GLN A 13 20.03 -7.15 7.63
CA GLN A 13 19.82 -6.23 6.54
C GLN A 13 18.32 -5.94 6.49
N ALA A 14 17.94 -4.70 6.80
CA ALA A 14 16.63 -4.20 6.46
C ALA A 14 16.56 -4.15 4.92
N VAL A 15 16.01 -5.21 4.31
CA VAL A 15 15.63 -5.15 2.90
C VAL A 15 14.57 -4.07 2.82
N ALA A 16 14.90 -2.93 2.20
CA ALA A 16 13.91 -1.92 1.87
C ALA A 16 12.91 -2.58 0.92
N GLN A 17 11.78 -3.01 1.46
CA GLN A 17 10.70 -3.53 0.65
C GLN A 17 10.20 -2.36 -0.19
N GLU A 18 10.35 -2.46 -1.51
CA GLU A 18 9.83 -1.48 -2.46
C GLU A 18 8.36 -1.22 -2.11
N SER A 19 8.03 0.04 -1.86
CA SER A 19 6.67 0.44 -1.52
C SER A 19 5.79 0.19 -2.74
N PRO A 20 4.79 -0.68 -2.68
CA PRO A 20 3.99 -1.00 -3.85
C PRO A 20 3.26 0.25 -4.35
N VAL A 21 3.27 0.40 -5.68
CA VAL A 21 2.52 1.43 -6.39
C VAL A 21 1.31 0.79 -7.04
N VAL A 22 0.12 1.30 -6.71
CA VAL A 22 -1.14 0.97 -7.34
C VAL A 22 -1.46 2.08 -8.33
N SER A 23 -1.56 1.73 -9.61
CA SER A 23 -1.98 2.70 -10.63
C SER A 23 -3.49 2.77 -10.70
N ILE A 24 -4.05 3.95 -10.91
CA ILE A 24 -5.45 4.12 -11.27
C ILE A 24 -5.49 4.34 -12.78
N LYS A 25 -6.06 3.38 -13.52
CA LYS A 25 -6.16 3.43 -14.98
C LYS A 25 -7.43 2.72 -15.43
N GLU A 26 -8.08 3.23 -16.46
CA GLU A 26 -9.31 2.67 -17.04
C GLU A 26 -10.41 2.45 -15.98
N PHE A 27 -10.55 3.40 -15.04
CA PHE A 27 -11.49 3.29 -13.91
C PHE A 27 -11.25 2.04 -13.07
N MET A 28 -9.99 1.66 -12.86
CA MET A 28 -9.61 0.52 -12.01
C MET A 28 -8.39 0.84 -11.15
N PHE A 29 -8.32 0.23 -9.98
CA PHE A 29 -7.06 0.09 -9.24
C PHE A 29 -6.26 -1.08 -9.83
N VAL A 30 -4.99 -0.85 -10.16
CA VAL A 30 -4.12 -1.84 -10.81
C VAL A 30 -2.84 -1.99 -9.99
N PRO A 31 -2.62 -3.14 -9.33
CA PRO A 31 -3.53 -4.29 -9.25
C PRO A 31 -4.77 -4.03 -8.35
N MET A 32 -5.83 -4.84 -8.50
CA MET A 32 -7.01 -4.81 -7.62
C MET A 32 -6.81 -5.60 -6.32
N SER A 33 -5.69 -6.30 -6.18
CA SER A 33 -5.32 -7.04 -4.97
C SER A 33 -3.82 -6.90 -4.74
N THR A 34 -3.46 -6.34 -3.58
CA THR A 34 -2.07 -6.09 -3.21
C THR A 34 -1.78 -6.75 -1.86
N THR A 35 -0.77 -7.60 -1.79
CA THR A 35 -0.29 -8.19 -0.52
C THR A 35 1.00 -7.52 -0.09
N ILE A 36 1.06 -7.07 1.15
CA ILE A 36 2.19 -6.34 1.74
C ILE A 36 2.49 -6.85 3.14
N LYS A 37 3.67 -6.51 3.68
CA LYS A 37 3.98 -6.76 5.08
C LYS A 37 3.51 -5.60 5.96
N ALA A 38 3.21 -5.87 7.21
CA ALA A 38 3.01 -4.83 8.21
C ALA A 38 4.21 -3.86 8.24
N GLY A 39 3.90 -2.57 8.24
CA GLY A 39 4.84 -1.47 8.16
C GLY A 39 5.14 -0.96 6.74
N SER A 40 4.61 -1.60 5.69
CA SER A 40 4.72 -1.14 4.31
C SER A 40 3.83 0.08 4.01
N THR A 41 4.26 0.90 3.07
CA THR A 41 3.49 2.02 2.51
C THR A 41 2.98 1.64 1.13
N VAL A 42 1.69 1.80 0.88
CA VAL A 42 1.11 1.70 -0.47
C VAL A 42 0.95 3.11 -1.03
N THR A 43 1.29 3.29 -2.30
CA THR A 43 1.07 4.56 -3.01
C THR A 43 0.14 4.35 -4.20
N TRP A 44 -0.96 5.10 -4.23
CA TRP A 44 -1.84 5.17 -5.39
C TRP A 44 -1.43 6.32 -6.27
N LYS A 45 -1.38 6.10 -7.58
CA LYS A 45 -1.13 7.15 -8.58
C LYS A 45 -2.25 7.19 -9.60
N ASN A 46 -2.86 8.34 -9.79
CA ASN A 46 -3.87 8.52 -10.83
C ASN A 46 -3.21 8.68 -12.20
N LEU A 47 -3.52 7.77 -13.14
CA LEU A 47 -3.10 7.85 -14.53
C LEU A 47 -4.28 8.07 -15.49
N ASP A 48 -5.51 8.07 -14.98
CA ASP A 48 -6.69 8.51 -15.73
C ASP A 48 -6.74 10.04 -15.81
N ASP A 49 -7.45 10.54 -16.82
CA ASP A 49 -7.76 11.97 -16.94
C ASP A 49 -8.82 12.38 -15.89
N GLU A 50 -9.72 11.47 -15.53
CA GLU A 50 -10.74 11.66 -14.50
C GLU A 50 -10.17 11.68 -13.08
N ALA A 51 -10.77 12.51 -12.23
CA ALA A 51 -10.44 12.57 -10.81
C ALA A 51 -10.93 11.32 -10.07
N HIS A 52 -10.08 10.81 -9.17
CA HIS A 52 -10.40 9.66 -8.30
C HIS A 52 -10.10 9.98 -6.85
N SER A 53 -10.63 9.19 -5.91
CA SER A 53 -10.25 9.28 -4.50
C SER A 53 -9.99 7.87 -3.96
N ILE A 54 -9.26 7.77 -2.86
CA ILE A 54 -8.90 6.50 -2.24
C ILE A 54 -9.47 6.51 -0.82
N ILE A 55 -10.41 5.60 -0.56
CA ILE A 55 -11.13 5.53 0.70
C ILE A 55 -11.08 4.10 1.23
N ALA A 56 -10.64 3.93 2.48
CA ALA A 56 -10.81 2.66 3.18
C ALA A 56 -12.26 2.53 3.68
N GLU A 57 -12.96 1.45 3.33
CA GLU A 57 -14.37 1.24 3.74
C GLU A 57 -14.56 1.23 5.27
N GLY A 58 -13.53 0.81 6.02
CA GLY A 58 -13.52 0.84 7.49
C GLY A 58 -13.28 2.22 8.11
N GLY A 59 -13.19 3.28 7.31
CA GLY A 59 -12.98 4.66 7.78
C GLY A 59 -11.55 4.97 8.24
N LEU A 60 -10.58 4.09 7.93
CA LEU A 60 -9.19 4.26 8.36
C LEU A 60 -8.53 5.49 7.73
N PHE A 61 -8.84 5.77 6.47
CA PHE A 61 -8.35 6.93 5.74
C PHE A 61 -9.30 7.30 4.59
N ARG A 62 -9.16 8.54 4.15
CA ARG A 62 -9.77 9.09 2.93
C ARG A 62 -8.80 10.12 2.35
N SER A 63 -8.49 10.00 1.07
CA SER A 63 -7.76 11.03 0.34
C SER A 63 -8.69 12.18 -0.08
N ASP A 64 -8.09 13.32 -0.43
CA ASP A 64 -8.73 14.27 -1.33
C ASP A 64 -8.91 13.67 -2.73
N ALA A 65 -9.60 14.39 -3.62
CA ALA A 65 -9.63 14.03 -5.03
C ALA A 65 -8.21 14.16 -5.63
N LEU A 66 -7.78 13.12 -6.34
CA LEU A 66 -6.56 13.10 -7.11
C LEU A 66 -6.89 13.37 -8.57
N ASP A 67 -6.46 14.52 -9.07
CA ASP A 67 -6.43 14.78 -10.51
C ASP A 67 -5.37 13.91 -11.19
N GLN A 68 -5.31 13.95 -12.53
CA GLN A 68 -4.31 13.21 -13.30
C GLN A 68 -2.88 13.45 -12.78
N ASN A 69 -2.12 12.36 -12.66
CA ASN A 69 -0.78 12.29 -12.06
C ASN A 69 -0.71 12.55 -10.53
N GLY A 70 -1.84 12.83 -9.88
CA GLY A 70 -1.94 12.95 -8.43
C GLY A 70 -1.62 11.64 -7.72
N THR A 71 -1.11 11.73 -6.50
CA THR A 71 -0.74 10.57 -5.68
C THR A 71 -1.28 10.66 -4.26
N PHE A 72 -1.60 9.51 -3.69
CA PHE A 72 -1.91 9.34 -2.27
C PHE A 72 -1.10 8.18 -1.71
N SER A 73 -0.61 8.28 -0.48
CA SER A 73 0.15 7.21 0.17
C SER A 73 -0.37 6.95 1.58
N PHE A 74 -0.42 5.69 1.98
CA PHE A 74 -0.80 5.29 3.33
C PHE A 74 0.08 4.14 3.83
N ARG A 75 0.51 4.23 5.10
CA ARG A 75 1.32 3.20 5.76
C ARG A 75 0.43 2.26 6.57
N PHE A 76 0.53 0.97 6.30
CA PHE A 76 -0.26 -0.07 6.94
C PHE A 76 0.54 -0.76 8.04
N ASP A 77 0.26 -0.45 9.30
CA ASP A 77 1.03 -0.98 10.44
C ASP A 77 0.49 -2.27 11.05
N LYS A 78 -0.75 -2.64 10.72
CA LYS A 78 -1.44 -3.75 11.37
C LYS A 78 -1.81 -4.82 10.33
N PRO A 79 -1.48 -6.10 10.58
CA PRO A 79 -1.96 -7.20 9.74
C PRO A 79 -3.49 -7.21 9.64
N GLY A 80 -4.00 -7.64 8.49
CA GLY A 80 -5.42 -7.66 8.21
C GLY A 80 -5.77 -7.42 6.75
N VAL A 81 -7.07 -7.45 6.46
CA VAL A 81 -7.62 -7.21 5.12
C VAL A 81 -8.31 -5.86 5.10
N TYR A 82 -7.89 -4.98 4.20
CA TYR A 82 -8.40 -3.63 4.03
C TYR A 82 -9.06 -3.51 2.66
N LYS A 83 -10.35 -3.15 2.65
CA LYS A 83 -11.08 -2.85 1.42
C LYS A 83 -10.97 -1.37 1.11
N VAL A 84 -10.60 -1.07 -0.12
CA VAL A 84 -10.41 0.29 -0.64
C VAL A 84 -11.35 0.51 -1.81
N VAL A 85 -11.98 1.68 -1.86
CA VAL A 85 -12.91 2.07 -2.92
C VAL A 85 -12.60 3.47 -3.44
N CYS A 86 -13.04 3.77 -4.67
CA CYS A 86 -13.12 5.14 -5.14
C CYS A 86 -14.42 5.81 -4.69
N GLY A 87 -14.31 6.99 -4.08
CA GLY A 87 -15.47 7.74 -3.59
C GLY A 87 -16.33 8.36 -4.69
N LEU A 88 -15.80 8.53 -5.90
CA LEU A 88 -16.53 9.09 -7.05
C LEU A 88 -17.13 7.98 -7.93
N HIS A 89 -16.51 6.79 -7.93
CA HIS A 89 -16.83 5.68 -8.81
C HIS A 89 -16.99 4.39 -7.99
N PRO A 90 -18.20 4.08 -7.47
CA PRO A 90 -18.41 3.01 -6.48
C PRO A 90 -18.06 1.59 -6.93
N ASN A 91 -17.88 1.37 -8.23
CA ASN A 91 -17.48 0.08 -8.79
C ASN A 91 -15.96 -0.16 -8.75
N MET A 92 -15.16 0.88 -8.49
CA MET A 92 -13.71 0.75 -8.36
C MET A 92 -13.37 0.25 -6.97
N LYS A 93 -12.77 -0.95 -6.88
CA LYS A 93 -12.47 -1.62 -5.62
C LYS A 93 -11.09 -2.28 -5.67
N GLU A 94 -10.42 -2.24 -4.52
CA GLU A 94 -9.16 -2.93 -4.28
C GLU A 94 -9.20 -3.61 -2.92
N THR A 95 -8.46 -4.72 -2.78
CA THR A 95 -8.16 -5.33 -1.50
C THR A 95 -6.66 -5.23 -1.20
N ILE A 96 -6.31 -4.66 -0.04
CA ILE A 96 -4.97 -4.71 0.52
C ILE A 96 -4.94 -5.79 1.61
N THR A 97 -4.11 -6.81 1.44
CA THR A 97 -3.83 -7.82 2.47
C THR A 97 -2.50 -7.49 3.12
N VAL A 98 -2.51 -7.29 4.43
CA VAL A 98 -1.32 -6.99 5.24
C VAL A 98 -1.00 -8.22 6.07
N GLU A 99 0.20 -8.77 5.86
CA GLU A 99 0.74 -9.94 6.54
C GLU A 99 1.74 -9.56 7.64
#